data_AF-R6ICN4-F1
#
_entry.id   AF-R6ICN4-F1
#
_cell.length_a   1.000
_cell.length_b   1.000
_cell.length_c   1.000
_cell.angle_alpha   90.00
_cell.angle_beta   90.00
_cell.angle_gamma   90.00
#
_symmetry.space_group_name_H-M   'P 1'
#
loop_
_entity.id
_entity.type
_entity.pdbx_description
1 polymer ?
#
loop_
_entity_poly.entity_id
_entity_poly.type
_entity_poly.pdbx_seq_one_letter_code
_entity_poly.pdbx_strand_id
1 'polypeptide(L)'
;MAFSGIEQPELRITFDTNLRFRTDELDLRLGSHGAPLLRPGEVLMEIKIPGVCPMWLSRLLSDTGAFPTSFSKIGHCYKNSILRETATNDKEGSDCA
;
A
#
# COMPACT_ATOMS: atom_id res chain seq x y z
N MET A 1 -3.48 -7.34 -9.57
CA MET A 1 -3.66 -7.36 -11.04
C MET A 1 -2.64 -6.43 -11.68
N ALA A 2 -2.19 -6.72 -12.91
CA ALA A 2 -1.21 -5.90 -13.61
C ALA A 2 -1.61 -5.76 -15.09
N PHE A 3 -1.56 -4.54 -15.60
CA PHE A 3 -1.96 -4.17 -16.95
C PHE A 3 -0.85 -3.38 -17.65
N SER A 4 -0.78 -3.54 -18.96
CA SER A 4 0.20 -2.93 -19.86
C SER A 4 -0.53 -2.12 -20.92
N GLY A 5 -0.05 -0.92 -21.23
CA GLY A 5 -0.62 -0.11 -22.31
C GLY A 5 -0.49 -0.81 -23.67
N ILE A 6 -1.59 -0.80 -24.44
CA ILE A 6 -1.62 -1.39 -25.80
C ILE A 6 -0.82 -0.52 -26.77
N GLU A 7 -1.10 0.79 -26.78
CA GLU A 7 -0.42 1.76 -27.65
C GLU A 7 0.90 2.28 -27.06
N GLN A 8 1.05 2.17 -25.74
CA GLN A 8 2.21 2.64 -24.98
C GLN A 8 2.75 1.51 -24.11
N PRO A 9 3.66 0.68 -24.63
CA PRO A 9 4.15 -0.52 -23.94
C PRO A 9 4.86 -0.27 -22.62
N GLU A 10 5.24 0.97 -22.32
CA GLU A 10 5.90 1.38 -21.07
C GLU A 10 4.90 1.86 -20.00
N LEU A 11 3.64 2.13 -20.37
CA LEU A 11 2.57 2.40 -19.40
C LEU A 11 2.26 1.09 -18.64
N ARG A 12 2.34 1.15 -17.31
CA ARG A 12 1.97 0.04 -16.43
C ARG A 12 0.98 0.53 -15.38
N ILE A 13 -0.05 -0.27 -15.14
CA ILE A 13 -1.01 -0.04 -14.06
C ILE A 13 -1.10 -1.33 -13.25
N THR A 14 -0.87 -1.25 -11.95
CA THR A 14 -1.02 -2.38 -11.04
C THR A 14 -2.01 -2.06 -9.94
N PHE A 15 -2.73 -3.08 -9.51
CA PHE A 15 -3.68 -3.05 -8.41
C PHE A 15 -3.26 -4.10 -7.39
N ASP A 16 -2.74 -3.65 -6.27
CA ASP A 16 -2.39 -4.52 -5.15
C ASP A 16 -3.59 -4.62 -4.20
N THR A 17 -3.99 -5.85 -3.92
CA THR A 17 -5.17 -6.18 -3.09
C THR A 17 -4.74 -7.12 -1.97
N ASN A 18 -5.52 -7.21 -0.89
CA ASN A 18 -5.22 -8.07 0.27
C ASN A 18 -3.77 -7.88 0.76
N LEU A 19 -3.31 -6.62 0.77
CA LEU A 19 -1.96 -6.27 1.16
C LEU A 19 -1.78 -6.54 2.65
N ARG A 20 -0.75 -7.29 3.01
CA ARG A 20 -0.50 -7.73 4.39
C ARG A 20 0.93 -7.46 4.82
N PHE A 21 1.12 -7.35 6.12
CA PHE A 21 2.42 -7.26 6.76
C PHE A 21 2.51 -8.22 7.96
N ARG A 22 3.72 -8.67 8.26
CA ARG A 22 4.08 -9.41 9.47
C ARG A 22 5.52 -9.09 9.85
N THR A 23 5.83 -9.19 11.14
CA THR A 23 7.17 -8.96 11.68
C THR A 23 7.82 -10.24 12.21
N ASP A 24 7.06 -11.33 12.22
CA ASP A 24 7.44 -12.68 12.60
C ASP A 24 7.28 -13.64 11.41
N GLU A 25 7.70 -14.89 11.61
CA GLU A 25 7.50 -16.00 10.66
C GLU A 25 7.83 -15.64 9.20
N LEU A 26 8.95 -14.93 8.97
CA LEU A 26 9.27 -14.28 7.70
C LEU A 26 9.53 -15.23 6.52
N ASP A 27 9.60 -16.53 6.77
CA ASP A 27 9.70 -17.53 5.70
C ASP A 27 8.43 -17.51 4.83
N LEU A 28 8.61 -17.17 3.55
CA LEU A 28 7.52 -17.06 2.57
C LEU A 28 6.78 -18.39 2.34
N ARG A 29 7.39 -19.52 2.71
CA ARG A 29 6.75 -20.85 2.64
C ARG A 29 5.65 -21.04 3.67
N LEU A 30 5.59 -20.20 4.72
CA LEU A 30 4.56 -20.24 5.78
C LEU A 30 3.23 -19.59 5.36
N GLY A 31 3.05 -19.32 4.06
CA GLY A 31 1.85 -18.73 3.50
C GLY A 31 1.78 -17.21 3.68
N SER A 32 0.60 -16.65 3.41
CA SER A 32 0.33 -15.20 3.31
C SER A 32 -0.34 -14.60 4.54
N HIS A 33 -0.12 -15.21 5.72
CA HIS A 33 -0.66 -14.70 6.97
C HIS A 33 -0.05 -13.33 7.33
N GLY A 34 -0.64 -12.68 8.33
CA GLY A 34 -0.26 -11.34 8.77
C GLY A 34 -1.43 -10.38 8.78
N ALA A 35 -1.19 -9.19 9.32
CA ALA A 35 -2.19 -8.15 9.48
C ALA A 35 -2.42 -7.39 8.17
N PRO A 36 -3.66 -6.95 7.89
CA PRO A 36 -3.96 -6.14 6.71
C PRO A 36 -3.25 -4.79 6.79
N LEU A 37 -2.65 -4.36 5.68
CA LEU A 37 -1.98 -3.07 5.57
C LEU A 37 -2.94 -1.93 5.16
N LEU A 38 -4.02 -2.28 4.46
CA LEU A 38 -5.06 -1.35 4.00
C LEU A 38 -6.38 -1.65 4.71
N ARG A 39 -7.31 -0.70 4.70
CA ARG A 39 -8.66 -0.96 5.25
C ARG A 39 -9.42 -1.95 4.36
N PRO A 40 -10.40 -2.68 4.91
CA PRO A 40 -11.25 -3.56 4.12
C PRO A 40 -11.86 -2.83 2.92
N GLY A 41 -11.75 -3.42 1.73
CA GLY A 41 -12.26 -2.84 0.48
C GLY A 41 -11.32 -1.84 -0.20
N GLU A 42 -10.20 -1.45 0.41
CA GLU A 42 -9.21 -0.59 -0.24
C GLU A 42 -8.26 -1.38 -1.16
N VAL A 43 -7.86 -0.72 -2.25
CA VAL A 43 -6.93 -1.24 -3.25
C VAL A 43 -5.84 -0.21 -3.46
N LEU A 44 -4.59 -0.64 -3.47
CA LEU A 44 -3.47 0.24 -3.83
C LEU A 44 -3.26 0.17 -5.33
N MET A 45 -3.57 1.26 -6.02
CA MET A 45 -3.27 1.42 -7.45
C MET A 45 -1.91 2.12 -7.62
N GLU A 46 -1.05 1.56 -8.45
CA GLU A 46 0.20 2.18 -8.88
C GLU A 46 0.18 2.35 -10.40
N ILE A 47 0.50 3.55 -10.87
CA ILE A 47 0.57 3.89 -12.29
C ILE A 47 1.99 4.32 -12.58
N LYS A 48 2.67 3.60 -13.49
CA LYS A 48 3.99 3.97 -14.00
C LYS A 48 3.83 4.53 -15.40
N ILE A 49 4.25 5.78 -15.56
CA ILE A 49 4.19 6.52 -16.82
C ILE A 49 5.64 6.95 -17.14
N PRO A 50 6.24 6.52 -18.26
CA PRO A 50 7.62 6.86 -18.63
C PRO A 50 7.75 8.32 -19.14
N GLY A 51 6.63 9.01 -19.33
CA GLY A 51 6.56 10.35 -19.91
C GLY A 51 5.26 11.04 -19.51
N VAL A 52 4.51 11.57 -20.47
CA VAL A 52 3.25 12.26 -20.20
C VAL A 52 2.09 11.29 -19.98
N CYS A 53 1.18 11.64 -19.07
CA CYS A 53 -0.03 10.87 -18.84
C CYS A 53 -0.96 10.92 -20.06
N PRO A 54 -1.41 9.78 -20.61
CA PRO A 54 -2.36 9.76 -21.71
C PRO A 54 -3.67 10.47 -21.36
N MET A 55 -4.23 11.20 -22.33
CA MET A 55 -5.45 11.98 -22.12
C MET A 55 -6.63 11.12 -21.68
N TRP A 56 -6.78 9.91 -22.24
CA TRP A 56 -7.84 8.99 -21.84
C TRP A 56 -7.70 8.55 -20.37
N LEU A 57 -6.47 8.32 -19.91
CA LEU A 57 -6.20 7.88 -18.55
C LEU A 57 -6.42 9.04 -17.56
N SER A 58 -5.95 10.24 -17.91
CA SER A 58 -6.17 11.44 -17.11
C SER A 58 -7.66 11.73 -16.91
N ARG A 59 -8.46 11.62 -17.98
CA ARG A 59 -9.93 11.75 -17.90
C ARG A 59 -10.55 10.68 -17.02
N LEU A 60 -10.21 9.40 -17.24
CA LEU A 60 -10.73 8.29 -16.45
C LEU A 60 -10.42 8.44 -14.95
N LEU A 61 -9.19 8.85 -14.61
CA LEU A 61 -8.79 9.09 -13.23
C LEU A 61 -9.57 10.26 -12.61
N SER A 62 -9.79 11.33 -13.38
CA SER A 62 -10.57 12.48 -12.94
C SER A 62 -12.05 12.10 -12.71
N ASP A 63 -12.66 11.39 -13.65
CA ASP A 63 -14.07 10.97 -13.59
C ASP A 63 -14.33 10.01 -12.42
N THR A 64 -13.35 9.19 -12.06
CA THR A 64 -13.41 8.27 -10.92
C THR A 64 -12.98 8.90 -9.60
N GLY A 65 -12.51 10.15 -9.61
CA GLY A 65 -11.99 10.83 -8.42
C GLY A 65 -10.67 10.27 -7.89
N ALA A 66 -9.91 9.55 -8.73
CA ALA A 66 -8.64 8.96 -8.37
C ALA A 66 -7.50 9.96 -8.60
N PHE A 67 -7.04 10.58 -7.52
CA PHE A 67 -5.93 11.54 -7.55
C PHE A 67 -4.63 10.92 -7.01
N PRO A 68 -3.46 11.36 -7.51
CA PRO A 68 -2.17 10.90 -7.01
C PRO A 68 -2.06 11.14 -5.49
N THR A 69 -1.61 10.11 -4.77
CA THR A 69 -1.31 10.20 -3.35
C THR A 69 0.03 9.53 -3.06
N SER A 70 0.78 10.09 -2.11
CA SER A 70 2.02 9.47 -1.66
C SER A 70 1.70 8.33 -0.70
N PHE A 71 2.07 7.11 -1.08
CA PHE A 71 1.92 5.92 -0.24
C PHE A 71 3.21 5.09 -0.26
N SER A 72 3.67 4.68 0.91
CA SER A 72 4.78 3.73 1.06
C SER A 72 4.29 2.55 1.87
N LYS A 73 4.40 1.33 1.33
CA LYS A 73 3.98 0.11 2.02
C LYS A 73 4.68 -0.03 3.38
N ILE A 74 6.00 0.13 3.39
CA ILE A 74 6.81 0.06 4.62
C ILE A 74 6.51 1.23 5.55
N GLY A 75 6.46 2.46 5.02
CA GLY A 75 6.19 3.65 5.83
C GLY A 75 4.81 3.63 6.48
N HIS A 76 3.79 3.12 5.77
CA HIS A 76 2.45 2.95 6.27
C HIS A 76 2.40 1.91 7.39
N CYS A 77 3.02 0.73 7.17
CA CYS A 77 3.15 -0.32 8.18
C CYS A 77 3.82 0.20 9.45
N TYR A 78 4.98 0.85 9.28
CA TYR A 78 5.77 1.33 10.40
C TYR A 78 5.00 2.35 11.24
N LYS A 79 4.42 3.38 10.60
CA LYS A 79 3.73 4.46 11.32
C LYS A 79 2.42 4.00 11.98
N ASN A 80 1.68 3.10 11.33
CA ASN A 80 0.33 2.75 11.78
C ASN A 80 0.27 1.50 12.64
N SER A 81 1.30 0.65 12.62
CA SER A 81 1.34 -0.59 13.38
C SER A 81 2.53 -0.62 14.33
N ILE A 82 3.76 -0.68 13.81
CA ILE A 82 4.97 -0.94 14.61
C ILE A 82 5.24 0.18 15.62
N LEU A 83 5.22 1.44 15.17
CA LEU A 83 5.50 2.61 16.01
C LEU A 83 4.41 2.83 17.07
N ARG A 84 3.16 2.51 16.73
CA ARG A 84 2.04 2.64 17.67
C ARG A 84 2.07 1.57 18.74
N GLU A 85 2.37 0.33 18.37
CA GLU A 85 2.48 -0.80 19.29
C GLU A 85 3.62 -0.60 20.30
N THR A 86 4.77 -0.09 19.84
CA THR A 86 5.87 0.30 20.74
C THR A 86 5.47 1.43 21.69
N ALA A 87 4.81 2.48 21.20
CA ALA A 87 4.33 3.58 22.04
C ALA A 87 3.21 3.19 23.05
N THR A 88 2.44 2.14 22.78
CA THR A 88 1.47 1.59 23.74
C THR A 88 2.13 0.71 24.79
N ASN A 89 3.14 -0.08 24.39
CA ASN A 89 3.86 -0.96 25.31
C ASN A 89 4.75 -0.19 26.31
N ASP A 90 5.19 1.02 25.95
CA ASP A 90 5.95 1.90 26.85
C ASP A 90 5.09 2.56 27.95
N LYS A 91 3.75 2.53 27.85
CA LYS A 91 2.84 3.11 28.87
C LYS A 91 2.49 2.14 30.01
N GLU A 92 2.94 0.89 29.94
CA GLU A 92 2.80 -0.10 31.04
C GLU A 92 4.05 -0.19 31.92
N GLY A 93 5.06 0.66 31.68
CA GLY A 93 6.28 0.74 32.48
C GLY A 93 6.30 1.90 33.47
N SER A 94 6.02 1.60 34.74
CA SER A 94 6.37 2.38 35.94
C SER A 94 5.55 3.63 36.26
N ASP A 95 4.35 3.42 36.83
CA ASP A 95 3.88 4.24 37.96
C ASP A 95 4.16 3.46 39.25
N CYS A 96 5.35 3.67 39.82
CA CYS A 96 5.77 3.18 41.11
C CYS A 96 6.46 4.34 41.85
N ALA A 97 5.99 4.58 43.08
CA ALA A 97 6.35 5.66 44.01
C ALA A 97 7.85 5.78 44.34
#